data_AF-A0A6J3LV26-F1
#
_entry.id   AF-A0A6J3LV26-F1
#
_cell.length_a   1.000
_cell.length_b   1.000
_cell.length_c   1.000
_cell.angle_alpha   90.00
_cell.angle_beta   90.00
_cell.angle_gamma   90.00
#
_symmetry.space_group_name_H-M   'P 1'
#
loop_
_entity.id
_entity.type
_entity.pdbx_description
1 polymer ?
#
loop_
_entity_poly.entity_id
_entity_poly.type
_entity_poly.pdbx_seq_one_letter_code
_entity_poly.pdbx_strand_id
1 'polypeptide(L)'
;MLRPATPLSIIFLIAFVLALLTTLSTPIIKQIPLGSYEGYNFGVFGWCNQTTCSKFGIGYHTDILFQQNGEQDPFTLPETTRYGISGILIVHPIAALLILICFGLAVAAHFHGPSHSPRYLLGLLILTIPTLIVTLLAFLVDILLFVPHLNWGGWIELAATILIIGSTIVTCAMRRTVVSRKARKKRIEENADMNGSAYYESLAADQRSRVATAPSVA
;
A
#
# COMPACT_ATOMS: atom_id res chain seq x y z
N MET A 1 15.03 -9.32 -18.75
CA MET A 1 13.56 -9.14 -18.70
C MET A 1 13.15 -8.80 -17.28
N LEU A 2 12.67 -7.58 -17.02
CA LEU A 2 12.14 -7.20 -15.69
C LEU A 2 10.90 -8.05 -15.39
N ARG A 3 10.89 -8.77 -14.27
CA ARG A 3 9.67 -9.43 -13.79
C ARG A 3 8.67 -8.32 -13.40
N PRO A 4 7.37 -8.43 -13.70
CA PRO A 4 6.38 -7.44 -13.27
C PRO A 4 6.39 -7.14 -11.75
N ALA A 5 6.94 -8.05 -10.93
CA ALA A 5 7.10 -7.87 -9.49
C ALA A 5 8.30 -6.99 -9.07
N THR A 6 9.32 -6.76 -9.92
CA THR A 6 10.49 -5.91 -9.58
C THR A 6 10.13 -4.44 -9.32
N PRO A 7 9.31 -3.77 -10.14
CA PRO A 7 8.95 -2.38 -9.85
C PRO A 7 8.15 -2.28 -8.54
N LEU A 8 7.30 -3.26 -8.22
CA LEU A 8 6.49 -3.23 -7.01
C LEU A 8 7.35 -3.24 -5.73
N SER A 9 8.34 -4.14 -5.66
CA SER A 9 9.25 -4.22 -4.50
C SER A 9 10.09 -2.96 -4.32
N ILE A 10 10.52 -2.33 -5.43
CA ILE A 10 11.31 -1.08 -5.37
C ILE A 10 10.45 0.07 -4.86
N ILE A 11 9.22 0.20 -5.35
CA ILE A 11 8.28 1.25 -4.92
C ILE A 11 7.98 1.11 -3.42
N PHE A 12 7.67 -0.10 -2.93
CA PHE A 12 7.44 -0.33 -1.50
C PHE A 12 8.68 -0.10 -0.64
N LEU A 13 9.88 -0.41 -1.14
CA LEU A 13 11.12 -0.12 -0.42
C LEU A 13 11.32 1.38 -0.25
N ILE A 14 11.15 2.16 -1.31
CA ILE A 14 11.27 3.62 -1.25
C ILE A 14 10.21 4.19 -0.32
N ALA A 15 8.95 3.75 -0.45
CA ALA A 15 7.86 4.18 0.43
C ALA A 15 8.16 3.85 1.91
N PHE A 16 8.70 2.66 2.19
CA PHE A 16 9.10 2.26 3.54
C PHE A 16 10.18 3.17 4.10
N VAL A 17 11.23 3.46 3.32
CA VAL A 17 12.32 4.35 3.77
C VAL A 17 11.79 5.75 4.07
N LEU A 18 10.91 6.29 3.22
CA LEU A 18 10.29 7.60 3.44
C LEU A 18 9.44 7.62 4.72
N ALA A 19 8.51 6.67 4.89
CA ALA A 19 7.67 6.58 6.09
C ALA A 19 8.49 6.31 7.37
N LEU A 20 9.60 5.57 7.25
CA LEU A 20 10.52 5.35 8.36
C LEU A 20 11.24 6.65 8.75
N LEU A 21 11.66 7.46 7.79
CA LEU A 21 12.26 8.77 8.07
C LEU A 21 11.26 9.72 8.74
N THR A 22 9.99 9.71 8.31
CA THR A 22 8.90 10.44 9.00
C THR A 22 8.76 9.95 10.44
N THR A 23 8.72 8.63 10.65
CA THR A 23 8.57 8.02 11.98
C THR A 23 9.74 8.33 12.90
N LEU A 24 10.96 8.35 12.37
CA LEU A 24 12.20 8.66 13.09
C LEU A 24 12.53 10.16 13.11
N SER A 25 11.55 11.02 12.85
CA SER A 25 11.66 12.48 13.00
C SER A 25 12.08 12.89 14.43
N THR A 26 12.17 14.20 14.65
CA THR A 26 12.46 14.78 15.97
C THR A 26 11.67 14.06 17.10
N PRO A 27 12.30 13.65 18.21
CA PRO A 27 13.64 14.02 18.69
C PRO A 27 14.79 13.11 18.21
N ILE A 28 14.51 12.04 17.48
CA ILE A 28 15.55 11.07 17.08
C ILE A 28 16.46 11.70 16.02
N ILE A 29 15.88 12.20 14.93
CA ILE A 29 16.60 12.90 13.87
C ILE A 29 16.16 14.38 13.85
N LYS A 30 17.00 15.24 14.45
CA LYS A 30 16.72 16.69 14.59
C LYS A 30 16.59 17.43 13.25
N GLN A 31 17.18 16.89 12.19
CA GLN A 31 17.16 17.47 10.86
C GLN A 31 15.80 17.34 10.18
N ILE A 32 14.97 16.36 10.59
CA ILE A 32 13.69 16.03 9.97
C ILE A 32 12.52 16.40 10.91
N PRO A 33 12.22 17.69 11.12
CA PRO A 33 11.00 18.09 11.82
C PRO A 33 9.77 17.87 10.94
N LEU A 34 8.68 17.38 11.54
CA LEU A 34 7.34 17.35 10.94
C LEU A 34 6.76 18.76 10.83
N GLY A 35 6.97 19.57 11.87
CA GLY A 35 6.58 20.97 11.92
C GLY A 35 7.53 21.75 12.82
N SER A 36 7.63 23.06 12.61
CA SER A 36 8.42 23.92 13.49
C SER A 36 7.75 25.24 13.78
N TYR A 37 7.73 25.59 15.06
CA TYR A 37 7.06 26.80 15.55
C TYR A 37 7.86 27.41 16.69
N GLU A 38 8.09 28.73 16.66
CA GLU A 38 8.79 29.50 17.71
C GLU A 38 10.11 28.86 18.22
N GLY A 39 10.88 28.25 17.32
CA GLY A 39 12.16 27.60 17.65
C GLY A 39 12.04 26.17 18.22
N TYR A 40 10.82 25.64 18.31
CA TYR A 40 10.54 24.23 18.60
C TYR A 40 10.35 23.44 17.31
N ASN A 41 11.02 22.30 17.23
CA ASN A 41 10.90 21.31 16.16
C ASN A 41 10.10 20.14 16.69
N PHE A 42 9.00 19.78 16.02
CA PHE A 42 8.13 18.68 16.41
C PHE A 42 8.39 17.47 15.51
N GLY A 43 8.22 16.27 16.07
CA GLY A 43 8.19 15.03 15.32
C GLY A 43 7.27 14.00 15.98
N VAL A 44 7.34 12.75 15.53
CA VAL A 44 6.39 11.69 15.94
C VAL A 44 6.44 11.40 17.44
N PHE A 45 7.64 11.41 18.02
CA PHE A 45 7.86 10.94 19.40
C PHE A 45 8.29 12.02 20.38
N GLY A 46 8.16 13.29 20.00
CA GLY A 46 8.56 14.41 20.85
C GLY A 46 8.86 15.68 20.08
N TRP A 47 9.54 16.58 20.78
CA TRP A 47 9.99 17.85 20.24
C TRP A 47 11.41 18.17 20.71
N CYS A 48 12.07 19.07 19.99
CA CYS A 48 13.33 19.66 20.39
C CYS A 48 13.30 21.17 20.25
N ASN A 49 13.74 21.87 21.28
CA ASN A 49 14.24 23.23 21.20
C ASN A 49 15.75 23.16 20.90
N GLN A 50 16.34 24.21 20.34
CA GLN A 50 17.73 24.39 19.89
C GLN A 50 18.78 23.55 20.65
N THR A 51 18.69 23.46 21.98
CA THR A 51 19.60 22.68 22.83
C THR A 51 18.95 21.51 23.57
N THR A 52 17.64 21.54 23.81
CA THR A 52 16.95 20.60 24.70
C THR A 52 15.85 19.83 23.97
N CYS A 53 15.88 18.51 24.06
CA CYS A 53 14.84 17.64 23.51
C CYS A 53 13.98 17.05 24.61
N SER A 54 12.70 16.84 24.32
CA SER A 54 11.80 16.10 25.19
C SER A 54 12.27 14.65 25.31
N LYS A 55 11.86 13.98 26.40
CA LYS A 55 11.98 12.51 26.47
C LYS A 55 11.20 11.88 25.32
N PHE A 56 11.69 10.75 24.84
CA PHE A 56 10.98 9.93 23.87
C PHE A 56 9.64 9.48 24.46
N GLY A 57 8.54 9.90 23.85
CA GLY A 57 7.20 9.63 24.35
C GLY A 57 6.13 10.04 23.35
N ILE A 58 5.10 9.21 23.26
CA ILE A 58 3.88 9.52 22.50
C ILE A 58 2.96 10.34 23.42
N GLY A 59 2.21 11.29 22.85
CA GLY A 59 1.28 12.08 23.66
C GLY A 59 1.97 13.25 24.39
N TYR A 60 2.98 13.87 23.80
CA TYR A 60 3.62 15.04 24.41
C TYR A 60 2.75 16.31 24.27
N HIS A 61 2.94 17.26 25.19
CA HIS A 61 2.21 18.54 25.20
C HIS A 61 2.53 19.36 23.93
N THR A 62 1.52 19.56 23.10
CA THR A 62 1.56 20.42 21.91
C THR A 62 0.86 21.76 22.18
N ASP A 63 0.76 22.17 23.44
CA ASP A 63 -0.01 23.33 23.89
C ASP A 63 0.40 24.64 23.19
N ILE A 64 1.70 24.75 22.84
CA ILE A 64 2.25 25.86 22.06
C ILE A 64 1.75 25.94 20.61
N LEU A 65 1.23 24.85 20.03
CA LEU A 65 0.64 24.84 18.69
C LEU A 65 -0.84 25.26 18.70
N PHE A 66 -1.57 24.95 19.78
CA PHE A 66 -3.02 25.18 19.86
C PHE A 66 -3.41 26.56 20.42
N GLN A 67 -2.49 27.27 21.08
CA GLN A 67 -2.76 28.62 21.59
C GLN A 67 -3.04 29.66 20.47
N GLN A 68 -2.74 29.36 19.21
CA GLN A 68 -2.98 30.27 18.09
C GLN A 68 -4.39 30.22 17.48
N ASN A 69 -5.21 29.20 17.75
CA ASN A 69 -6.61 29.17 17.32
C ASN A 69 -7.46 30.01 18.29
N GLY A 70 -7.11 31.29 18.42
CA GLY A 70 -7.68 32.27 19.34
C GLY A 70 -9.13 32.63 19.09
N GLU A 71 -10.02 31.64 19.08
CA GLU A 71 -11.42 31.85 19.45
C GLU A 71 -11.57 31.49 20.92
N GLN A 72 -11.87 32.53 21.69
CA GLN A 72 -12.39 32.40 23.05
C GLN A 72 -13.74 31.66 22.97
N ASP A 73 -13.72 30.34 23.14
CA ASP A 73 -14.93 29.57 23.43
C ASP A 73 -14.70 28.68 24.66
N PRO A 74 -15.74 28.43 25.48
CA PRO A 74 -15.64 27.95 26.88
C PRO A 74 -15.20 26.48 27.00
N PHE A 75 -14.79 25.84 25.91
CA PHE A 75 -14.31 24.48 25.89
C PHE A 75 -12.81 24.44 26.19
N THR A 76 -12.45 24.76 27.43
CA THR A 76 -11.17 24.36 28.01
C THR A 76 -11.15 22.84 28.09
N LEU A 77 -10.72 22.20 27.00
CA LEU A 77 -10.59 20.76 26.92
C LEU A 77 -9.62 20.32 28.03
N PRO A 78 -10.05 19.42 28.94
CA PRO A 78 -9.25 18.91 30.05
C PRO A 78 -7.91 18.38 29.55
N GLU A 79 -6.86 18.45 30.38
CA GLU A 79 -5.51 17.96 30.03
C GLU A 79 -5.53 16.56 29.41
N THR A 80 -6.46 15.68 29.81
CA THR A 80 -6.65 14.32 29.28
C THR A 80 -7.01 14.26 27.80
N THR A 81 -7.65 15.28 27.22
CA THR A 81 -7.96 15.32 25.78
C THR A 81 -6.78 15.84 24.94
N ARG A 82 -5.86 16.61 25.55
CA ARG A 82 -4.65 17.12 24.90
C ARG A 82 -3.60 16.03 24.66
N TYR A 83 -3.53 15.03 25.55
CA TYR A 83 -2.76 13.79 25.32
C TYR A 83 -3.26 12.96 24.12
N GLY A 84 -4.52 13.13 23.74
CA GLY A 84 -5.14 12.37 22.65
C GLY A 84 -4.59 12.74 21.28
N ILE A 85 -4.36 14.03 21.00
CA ILE A 85 -4.06 14.48 19.64
C ILE A 85 -2.61 14.17 19.24
N SER A 86 -1.64 14.40 20.14
CA SER A 86 -0.27 13.91 19.94
C SER A 86 -0.14 12.40 20.15
N GLY A 87 -1.15 11.77 20.76
CA GLY A 87 -1.31 10.31 20.80
C GLY A 87 -1.58 9.71 19.42
N ILE A 88 -2.28 10.44 18.55
CA ILE A 88 -2.63 9.96 17.21
C ILE A 88 -1.39 9.78 16.33
N LEU A 89 -0.26 10.44 16.60
CA LEU A 89 0.97 10.23 15.83
C LEU A 89 1.48 8.77 15.90
N ILE A 90 0.98 7.93 16.82
CA ILE A 90 1.20 6.47 16.81
C ILE A 90 0.81 5.81 15.48
N VAL A 91 -0.06 6.42 14.68
CA VAL A 91 -0.40 5.90 13.34
C VAL A 91 0.80 5.84 12.40
N HIS A 92 1.84 6.67 12.60
CA HIS A 92 3.06 6.67 11.78
C HIS A 92 3.87 5.37 11.92
N PRO A 93 4.31 4.93 13.12
CA PRO A 93 5.01 3.65 13.27
C PRO A 93 4.14 2.46 12.86
N ILE A 94 2.82 2.53 13.05
CA ILE A 94 1.89 1.50 12.56
C ILE A 94 1.90 1.44 11.03
N ALA A 95 1.80 2.59 10.36
CA ALA A 95 1.93 2.70 8.91
C ALA A 95 3.26 2.13 8.42
N ALA A 96 4.38 2.55 9.01
CA ALA A 96 5.72 2.07 8.64
C ALA A 96 5.84 0.55 8.74
N LEU A 97 5.28 -0.06 9.79
CA LEU A 97 5.24 -1.52 9.96
C LEU A 97 4.38 -2.20 8.88
N LEU A 98 3.20 -1.67 8.58
CA LEU A 98 2.34 -2.22 7.52
C LEU A 98 3.00 -2.13 6.14
N ILE A 99 3.71 -1.04 5.85
CA ILE A 99 4.49 -0.87 4.61
C ILE A 99 5.63 -1.90 4.59
N LEU A 100 6.31 -2.15 5.70
CA LEU A 100 7.37 -3.16 5.79
C LEU A 100 6.84 -4.57 5.50
N ILE A 101 5.66 -4.93 6.03
CA ILE A 101 5.01 -6.20 5.70
C ILE A 101 4.66 -6.26 4.21
N CYS A 102 4.09 -5.20 3.65
CA CYS A 102 3.80 -5.11 2.21
C CYS A 102 5.06 -5.26 1.37
N PHE A 103 6.18 -4.65 1.78
CA PHE A 103 7.49 -4.82 1.14
C PHE A 103 7.96 -6.28 1.20
N GLY A 104 7.89 -6.93 2.37
CA GLY A 104 8.25 -8.35 2.51
C GLY A 104 7.43 -9.27 1.60
N LEU A 105 6.12 -9.01 1.48
CA LEU A 105 5.26 -9.72 0.54
C LEU A 105 5.59 -9.39 -0.93
N ALA A 106 5.91 -8.14 -1.25
CA ALA A 106 6.35 -7.76 -2.59
C ALA A 106 7.67 -8.44 -2.97
N VAL A 107 8.59 -8.62 -2.01
CA VAL A 107 9.83 -9.39 -2.20
C VAL A 107 9.50 -10.88 -2.39
N ALA A 108 8.63 -11.46 -1.57
CA ALA A 108 8.22 -12.85 -1.73
C ALA A 108 7.48 -13.11 -3.06
N ALA A 109 6.84 -12.09 -3.64
CA ALA A 109 6.27 -12.12 -4.98
C ALA A 109 7.33 -12.29 -6.09
N HIS A 110 8.63 -12.19 -5.81
CA HIS A 110 9.68 -12.51 -6.78
C HIS A 110 9.87 -14.00 -6.99
N PHE A 111 9.51 -14.83 -6.02
CA PHE A 111 9.65 -16.27 -6.16
C PHE A 111 8.59 -16.80 -7.15
N HIS A 112 8.94 -17.83 -7.92
CA HIS A 112 8.13 -18.32 -9.06
C HIS A 112 6.70 -18.76 -8.67
N GLY A 113 6.48 -19.22 -7.43
CA GLY A 113 5.15 -19.64 -6.98
C GLY A 113 4.18 -18.48 -6.73
N PRO A 114 4.52 -17.55 -5.81
CA PRO A 114 3.63 -16.46 -5.42
C PRO A 114 3.23 -15.52 -6.56
N SER A 115 4.15 -15.19 -7.48
CA SER A 115 3.93 -14.22 -8.57
C SER A 115 2.82 -14.62 -9.56
N HIS A 116 2.62 -15.92 -9.73
CA HIS A 116 1.62 -16.47 -10.64
C HIS A 116 0.32 -16.86 -9.93
N SER A 117 0.21 -16.66 -8.61
CA SER A 117 -0.99 -16.97 -7.85
C SER A 117 -1.90 -15.75 -7.72
N PRO A 118 -3.11 -15.75 -8.33
CA PRO A 118 -4.04 -14.63 -8.18
C PRO A 118 -4.55 -14.49 -6.73
N ARG A 119 -4.47 -15.55 -5.93
CA ARG A 119 -4.81 -15.52 -4.49
C ARG A 119 -3.75 -14.75 -3.69
N TYR A 120 -2.48 -14.94 -4.02
CA TYR A 120 -1.38 -14.22 -3.37
C TYR A 120 -1.45 -12.71 -3.67
N LEU A 121 -1.63 -12.35 -4.95
CA LEU A 121 -1.80 -10.95 -5.35
C LEU A 121 -3.08 -10.32 -4.76
N LEU A 122 -4.14 -11.11 -4.55
CA LEU A 122 -5.33 -10.65 -3.84
C LEU A 122 -5.02 -10.37 -2.37
N GLY A 123 -4.29 -11.25 -1.68
CA GLY A 123 -3.88 -11.03 -0.29
C GLY A 123 -3.00 -9.79 -0.13
N LEU A 124 -2.04 -9.58 -1.04
CA LEU A 124 -1.21 -8.37 -1.08
C LEU A 124 -2.08 -7.13 -1.26
N LEU A 125 -3.01 -7.13 -2.23
CA LEU A 125 -3.93 -6.02 -2.47
C LEU A 125 -4.82 -5.73 -1.25
N ILE A 126 -5.36 -6.77 -0.60
CA ILE A 126 -6.19 -6.64 0.60
C ILE A 126 -5.39 -5.98 1.73
N LEU A 127 -4.09 -6.26 1.85
CA LEU A 127 -3.23 -5.63 2.86
C LEU A 127 -2.80 -4.21 2.48
N THR A 128 -2.62 -3.92 1.19
CA THR A 128 -2.24 -2.57 0.74
C THR A 128 -3.36 -1.55 0.97
N ILE A 129 -4.64 -1.96 0.89
CA ILE A 129 -5.80 -1.08 1.14
C ILE A 129 -5.79 -0.46 2.56
N PRO A 130 -5.75 -1.24 3.66
CA PRO A 130 -5.66 -0.68 5.01
C PRO A 130 -4.34 0.07 5.22
N THR A 131 -3.24 -0.38 4.60
CA THR A 131 -1.96 0.36 4.65
C THR A 131 -2.13 1.78 4.09
N LEU A 132 -2.79 1.91 2.93
CA LEU A 132 -3.09 3.20 2.30
C LEU A 132 -3.98 4.08 3.19
N ILE A 133 -4.99 3.49 3.84
CA ILE A 133 -5.89 4.22 4.75
C ILE A 133 -5.10 4.76 5.96
N VAL A 134 -4.24 3.94 6.56
CA VAL A 134 -3.44 4.36 7.73
C VAL A 134 -2.43 5.44 7.34
N THR A 135 -1.78 5.37 6.17
CA THR A 135 -0.85 6.43 5.71
C THR A 135 -1.58 7.73 5.34
N LEU A 136 -2.76 7.64 4.75
CA LEU A 136 -3.61 8.81 4.52
C LEU A 136 -4.04 9.46 5.82
N LEU A 137 -4.38 8.65 6.84
CA LEU A 137 -4.71 9.14 8.17
C LEU A 137 -3.49 9.80 8.83
N ALA A 138 -2.30 9.22 8.70
CA ALA A 138 -1.05 9.79 9.20
C ALA A 138 -0.79 11.18 8.61
N PHE A 139 -0.86 11.31 7.29
CA PHE A 139 -0.71 12.61 6.61
C PHE A 139 -1.81 13.61 6.98
N LEU A 140 -3.06 13.16 7.16
CA LEU A 140 -4.15 14.03 7.61
C LEU A 140 -3.89 14.59 9.00
N VAL A 141 -3.32 13.77 9.90
CA VAL A 141 -2.95 14.19 11.25
C VAL A 141 -1.80 15.19 11.22
N ASP A 142 -0.81 15.00 10.35
CA ASP A 142 0.26 15.98 10.14
C ASP A 142 -0.29 17.33 9.70
N ILE A 143 -1.21 17.33 8.74
CA ILE A 143 -1.87 18.56 8.26
C ILE A 143 -2.66 19.22 9.39
N LEU A 144 -3.43 18.45 10.16
CA LEU A 144 -4.25 18.96 11.25
C LEU A 144 -3.40 19.60 12.37
N LEU A 145 -2.24 19.03 12.66
CA LEU A 145 -1.38 19.46 13.76
C LEU A 145 -0.39 20.56 13.38
N PHE A 146 0.10 20.54 12.15
CA PHE A 146 1.25 21.36 11.78
C PHE A 146 0.92 22.42 10.74
N VAL A 147 -0.25 22.49 10.11
CA VAL A 147 -0.58 23.65 9.24
C VAL A 147 -0.82 24.90 10.07
N PRO A 148 -0.24 26.07 9.73
CA PRO A 148 0.54 26.38 8.51
C PRO A 148 2.08 26.16 8.62
N HIS A 149 2.56 25.67 9.75
CA HIS A 149 3.96 25.46 10.12
C HIS A 149 4.53 24.06 9.77
N LEU A 150 4.00 23.40 8.74
CA LEU A 150 4.41 22.05 8.35
C LEU A 150 5.73 22.10 7.60
N ASN A 151 6.68 21.28 8.04
CA ASN A 151 8.03 21.22 7.51
C ASN A 151 8.23 20.06 6.53
N TRP A 152 9.42 20.00 5.94
CA TRP A 152 9.79 18.99 4.93
C TRP A 152 9.58 17.54 5.39
N GLY A 153 9.63 17.24 6.69
CA GLY A 153 9.32 15.92 7.23
C GLY A 153 7.89 15.47 6.94
N GLY A 154 6.89 16.37 7.05
CA GLY A 154 5.49 16.03 6.72
C GLY A 154 5.27 15.83 5.21
N TRP A 155 6.02 16.54 4.36
CA TRP A 155 5.95 16.36 2.91
C TRP A 155 6.52 15.01 2.45
N ILE A 156 7.44 14.41 3.23
CA ILE A 156 7.95 13.07 2.97
C ILE A 156 6.87 12.01 3.18
N GLU A 157 6.02 12.18 4.18
CA GLU A 157 4.89 11.27 4.43
C GLU A 157 3.88 11.30 3.27
N LEU A 158 3.64 12.49 2.70
CA LEU A 158 2.84 12.62 1.48
C LEU A 158 3.47 11.88 0.30
N ALA A 159 4.78 12.01 0.11
CA ALA A 159 5.50 11.30 -0.94
C ALA A 159 5.39 9.77 -0.78
N ALA A 160 5.52 9.26 0.45
CA ALA A 160 5.29 7.85 0.77
C ALA A 160 3.86 7.41 0.41
N THR A 161 2.86 8.22 0.77
CA THR A 161 1.45 7.96 0.46
C THR A 161 1.20 7.88 -1.05
N ILE A 162 1.76 8.79 -1.85
CA ILE A 162 1.65 8.78 -3.32
C ILE A 162 2.25 7.50 -3.91
N LEU A 163 3.41 7.06 -3.41
CA LEU A 163 4.03 5.81 -3.85
C LEU A 163 3.16 4.58 -3.53
N ILE A 164 2.50 4.57 -2.37
CA ILE A 164 1.59 3.48 -1.98
C ILE A 164 0.34 3.45 -2.86
N ILE A 165 -0.22 4.61 -3.24
CA ILE A 165 -1.30 4.70 -4.24
C ILE A 165 -0.83 4.06 -5.56
N GLY A 166 0.34 4.45 -6.05
CA GLY A 166 0.94 3.87 -7.26
C GLY A 166 1.11 2.34 -7.15
N SER A 167 1.61 1.86 -6.02
CA SER A 167 1.79 0.42 -5.77
C SER A 167 0.46 -0.36 -5.78
N THR A 168 -0.62 0.26 -5.30
CA THR A 168 -1.97 -0.32 -5.31
C THR A 168 -2.47 -0.50 -6.74
N ILE A 169 -2.29 0.52 -7.59
CA ILE A 169 -2.65 0.46 -9.02
C ILE A 169 -1.85 -0.63 -9.73
N VAL A 170 -0.53 -0.68 -9.51
CA VAL A 170 0.35 -1.71 -10.09
C VAL A 170 -0.10 -3.12 -9.67
N THR A 171 -0.39 -3.32 -8.39
CA THR A 171 -0.88 -4.61 -7.87
C THR A 171 -2.21 -5.01 -8.49
N CYS A 172 -3.15 -4.08 -8.63
CA CYS A 172 -4.43 -4.30 -9.32
C CYS A 172 -4.22 -4.71 -10.78
N ALA A 173 -3.36 -4.00 -11.52
CA ALA A 173 -3.05 -4.31 -12.91
C ALA A 173 -2.37 -5.69 -13.05
N MET A 174 -1.40 -6.00 -12.19
CA MET A 174 -0.76 -7.32 -12.13
C MET A 174 -1.78 -8.43 -11.87
N ARG A 175 -2.69 -8.25 -10.90
CA ARG A 175 -3.73 -9.22 -10.63
C ARG A 175 -4.65 -9.43 -11.84
N ARG A 176 -5.10 -8.35 -12.48
CA ARG A 176 -5.97 -8.41 -13.67
C ARG A 176 -5.29 -9.18 -14.81
N THR A 177 -4.00 -8.93 -15.05
CA THR A 177 -3.25 -9.63 -16.11
C THR A 177 -3.05 -11.12 -15.81
N VAL A 178 -2.74 -11.49 -14.56
CA VAL A 178 -2.61 -12.89 -14.15
C VAL A 178 -3.93 -13.64 -14.25
N VAL A 179 -5.03 -13.05 -13.76
CA VAL A 179 -6.37 -13.64 -13.83
C VAL A 179 -6.81 -13.82 -15.29
N SER A 180 -6.63 -12.79 -16.12
CA SER A 180 -6.96 -12.85 -17.55
C SER A 180 -6.18 -13.94 -18.28
N ARG A 181 -4.87 -14.08 -18.02
CA ARG A 181 -4.04 -15.14 -18.61
C ARG A 181 -4.49 -16.53 -18.19
N LYS A 182 -4.83 -16.73 -16.91
CA LYS A 182 -5.35 -18.02 -16.43
C LYS A 182 -6.70 -18.36 -17.03
N ALA A 183 -7.62 -17.39 -17.12
CA ALA A 183 -8.90 -17.58 -17.78
C ALA A 183 -8.73 -17.93 -19.25
N ARG A 184 -7.84 -17.24 -19.98
CA ARG A 184 -7.54 -17.54 -21.39
C ARG A 184 -6.99 -18.97 -21.57
N LYS A 185 -6.05 -19.40 -20.71
CA LYS A 185 -5.52 -20.77 -20.75
C LYS A 185 -6.61 -21.81 -20.51
N LYS A 186 -7.43 -21.62 -19.45
CA LYS A 186 -8.56 -22.51 -19.15
C LYS A 186 -9.53 -22.62 -20.33
N ARG A 187 -9.87 -21.51 -20.99
CA ARG A 187 -10.75 -21.50 -22.17
C ARG A 187 -10.12 -22.17 -23.40
N ILE A 188 -8.80 -22.18 -23.53
CA ILE A 188 -8.11 -22.92 -24.60
C ILE A 188 -8.14 -24.42 -24.30
N GLU A 189 -7.88 -24.81 -23.05
CA GLU A 189 -7.93 -26.21 -22.60
C GLU A 189 -9.35 -26.79 -22.73
N GLU A 190 -10.39 -26.07 -22.30
CA GLU A 190 -11.79 -26.48 -22.45
C GLU A 190 -12.24 -26.62 -23.91
N ASN A 191 -11.60 -25.90 -24.85
CA ASN A 191 -11.90 -25.97 -26.28
C ASN A 191 -10.85 -26.77 -27.07
N ALA A 192 -9.92 -27.47 -26.40
CA ALA A 192 -8.87 -28.23 -27.09
C ALA A 192 -9.47 -29.36 -27.94
N ASP A 193 -10.58 -29.95 -27.49
CA ASP A 193 -11.31 -31.01 -28.19
C ASP A 193 -12.19 -30.48 -29.33
N MET A 194 -12.42 -29.17 -29.40
CA MET A 194 -13.23 -28.50 -30.42
C MET A 194 -12.37 -27.98 -31.59
N ASN A 195 -11.23 -28.61 -31.86
CA ASN A 195 -10.40 -28.26 -32.99
C ASN A 195 -11.00 -28.75 -34.31
N GLY A 196 -10.81 -28.00 -35.40
CA GLY A 196 -11.34 -28.34 -36.73
C GLY A 196 -10.91 -29.73 -37.20
N SER A 197 -9.71 -30.19 -36.82
CA SER A 197 -9.24 -31.56 -37.10
C SER A 197 -10.16 -32.63 -36.49
N ALA A 198 -10.59 -32.47 -35.24
CA ALA A 198 -11.51 -33.40 -34.58
C ALA A 198 -12.89 -33.41 -35.25
N TYR A 199 -13.35 -32.24 -35.72
CA TYR A 199 -14.57 -32.14 -36.53
C TYR A 199 -14.45 -32.90 -37.87
N TYR A 200 -13.36 -32.73 -38.61
CA TYR A 200 -13.15 -33.48 -39.86
C TYR A 200 -12.95 -34.99 -39.63
N GLU A 201 -12.29 -35.40 -38.56
CA GLU A 201 -12.12 -36.80 -38.19
C GLU A 201 -13.45 -37.48 -37.85
N SER A 202 -14.32 -36.81 -37.07
CA SER A 202 -15.67 -37.31 -36.77
C SER A 202 -16.56 -37.41 -38.02
N LEU A 203 -16.48 -36.43 -38.93
CA LEU A 203 -17.17 -36.48 -40.22
C LEU A 203 -16.70 -37.65 -41.09
N ALA A 204 -15.38 -37.86 -41.18
CA ALA A 204 -14.81 -38.97 -41.92
C ALA A 204 -15.18 -40.33 -41.31
N ALA A 205 -15.26 -40.43 -39.98
CA ALA A 205 -15.70 -41.63 -39.27
C ALA A 205 -17.18 -41.93 -39.51
N ASP A 206 -18.07 -40.93 -39.48
CA ASP A 206 -19.49 -41.08 -39.79
C ASP A 206 -19.73 -41.46 -41.25
N GLN A 207 -18.95 -40.89 -42.17
CA GLN A 207 -19.04 -41.28 -43.58
C GLN A 207 -18.62 -42.74 -43.80
N ARG A 208 -17.55 -43.21 -43.12
CA ARG A 208 -17.12 -44.61 -43.17
C ARG A 208 -18.18 -45.57 -42.59
N SER A 209 -18.82 -45.21 -41.49
CA SER A 209 -19.85 -46.06 -40.85
C SER A 209 -21.11 -46.20 -41.72
N ARG A 210 -21.54 -45.12 -42.40
CA ARG A 210 -22.66 -45.14 -43.34
C ARG A 210 -22.40 -46.01 -44.57
N VAL A 211 -21.18 -45.98 -45.10
CA VAL A 211 -20.79 -46.84 -46.23
C VAL A 211 -20.76 -48.31 -45.81
N ALA A 212 -20.32 -48.61 -44.59
CA ALA A 212 -20.26 -49.99 -44.07
C ALA A 212 -21.64 -50.60 -43.77
N THR A 213 -22.65 -49.77 -43.50
CA THR A 213 -24.04 -50.22 -43.22
C THR A 213 -24.97 -50.12 -44.43
N ALA A 214 -24.48 -49.64 -45.57
CA ALA A 214 -25.27 -49.60 -46.81
C ALA A 214 -25.54 -51.04 -47.30
N PRO A 215 -26.81 -51.44 -47.51
CA PRO A 215 -27.14 -52.79 -47.97
C PRO A 215 -26.56 -53.00 -49.38
N SER A 216 -25.91 -54.15 -49.60
CA SER A 216 -25.45 -54.50 -50.95
C SER A 216 -26.66 -54.68 -51.84
N VAL A 217 -26.88 -53.74 -52.75
CA VAL A 217 -27.90 -53.87 -53.79
C VAL A 217 -27.43 -54.98 -54.72
N ALA A 218 -28.06 -56.15 -54.60
CA ALA A 218 -27.92 -57.29 -55.50
C ALA A 218 -28.79 -57.11 -56.74
#